data_AF-A0A9W9ZTV3-F1
#
_entry.id   AF-A0A9W9ZTV3-F1
#
_cell.length_a   1.000
_cell.length_b   1.000
_cell.length_c   1.000
_cell.angle_alpha   90.00
_cell.angle_beta   90.00
_cell.angle_gamma   90.00
#
_symmetry.space_group_name_H-M   'P 1'
#
loop_
_entity.id
_entity.type
_entity.pdbx_description
1 polymer ?
#
loop_
_entity_poly.entity_id
_entity_poly.type
_entity_poly.pdbx_seq_one_letter_code
_entity_poly.pdbx_strand_id
1 'polypeptide(L)'
;MERSEENEASMSETGCQLLWHHLSSHLIFFVLFQFASFPHMVLSLYTKLSGRNLKKGRDHLMWVLLQFISGSIQKNPLSDFRPVMKLFDLLYPEKQPLPIPDITVADSVHSLAMACIWVHLAKKAQTEDVTWRPAVPHTLKDQIE
;
A
#
# COMPACT_ATOMS: atom_id res chain seq x y z
N MET A 1 -8.91 -3.63 -8.26
CA MET A 1 -9.42 -2.25 -8.15
C MET A 1 -10.83 -2.15 -8.73
N GLU A 2 -11.03 -2.22 -10.06
CA GLU A 2 -12.37 -2.10 -10.67
C GLU A 2 -13.35 -3.16 -10.17
N ARG A 3 -12.97 -4.45 -10.23
CA ARG A 3 -13.77 -5.54 -9.64
C ARG A 3 -14.06 -5.37 -8.15
N SER A 4 -13.19 -4.67 -7.44
CA SER A 4 -13.39 -4.37 -6.01
C SER A 4 -14.43 -3.28 -5.80
N GLU A 5 -14.71 -2.43 -6.80
CA GLU A 5 -15.80 -1.47 -6.78
C GLU A 5 -17.16 -2.11 -7.08
N GLU A 6 -17.20 -3.00 -8.06
CA GLU A 6 -18.42 -3.64 -8.58
C GLU A 6 -19.07 -4.62 -7.59
N ASN A 7 -18.28 -5.24 -6.71
CA ASN A 7 -18.81 -6.16 -5.71
C ASN A 7 -19.44 -5.40 -4.52
N GLU A 8 -20.76 -5.40 -4.43
CA GLU A 8 -21.54 -4.85 -3.31
C GLU A 8 -21.88 -5.87 -2.21
N ALA A 9 -21.77 -7.17 -2.50
CA ALA A 9 -21.94 -8.23 -1.49
C ALA A 9 -20.67 -8.38 -0.65
N SER A 10 -20.85 -8.66 0.64
CA SER A 10 -19.79 -8.96 1.62
C SER A 10 -18.64 -9.74 0.98
N MET A 11 -17.40 -9.43 1.34
CA MET A 11 -16.14 -10.02 0.85
C MET A 11 -15.98 -11.56 0.99
N SER A 12 -17.06 -12.35 1.00
CA SER A 12 -17.03 -13.81 1.01
C SER A 12 -17.11 -14.46 -0.37
N GLU A 13 -17.02 -13.73 -1.48
CA GLU A 13 -16.83 -14.37 -2.80
C GLU A 13 -15.36 -14.33 -3.23
N THR A 14 -14.76 -15.49 -3.03
CA THR A 14 -13.35 -15.90 -3.18
C THR A 14 -12.62 -15.30 -4.38
N GLY A 15 -13.29 -14.98 -5.48
CA GLY A 15 -12.68 -14.55 -6.73
C GLY A 15 -11.90 -13.23 -6.66
N CYS A 16 -12.42 -12.20 -5.99
CA CYS A 16 -11.70 -10.92 -5.90
C CYS A 16 -10.51 -10.98 -4.94
N GLN A 17 -10.66 -11.69 -3.81
CA GLN A 17 -9.56 -11.92 -2.87
C GLN A 17 -8.46 -12.76 -3.51
N LEU A 18 -8.82 -13.86 -4.19
CA LEU A 18 -7.86 -14.70 -4.93
C LEU A 18 -7.08 -13.87 -5.95
N LEU A 19 -7.74 -12.96 -6.68
CA LEU A 19 -7.05 -12.10 -7.63
C LEU A 19 -5.98 -11.23 -6.95
N TRP A 20 -6.28 -10.66 -5.78
CA TRP A 20 -5.30 -9.90 -5.00
C TRP A 20 -4.15 -10.76 -4.49
N HIS A 21 -4.43 -11.98 -4.02
CA HIS A 21 -3.39 -12.94 -3.61
C HIS A 21 -2.50 -13.35 -4.79
N HIS A 22 -3.08 -13.66 -5.94
CA HIS A 22 -2.34 -13.98 -7.16
C HIS A 22 -1.45 -12.81 -7.59
N LEU A 23 -1.99 -11.58 -7.59
CA LEU A 23 -1.23 -10.36 -7.87
C LEU A 23 -0.05 -10.19 -6.92
N SER A 24 -0.26 -10.39 -5.61
CA SER A 24 0.79 -10.29 -4.60
C SER A 24 1.98 -11.21 -4.90
N SER A 25 1.70 -12.50 -5.13
CA SER A 25 2.75 -13.49 -5.41
C SER A 25 3.52 -13.19 -6.71
N HIS A 26 2.82 -12.85 -7.79
CA HIS A 26 3.46 -12.58 -9.08
C HIS A 26 4.27 -11.27 -9.06
N LEU A 27 3.75 -10.23 -8.41
CA LEU A 27 4.43 -8.94 -8.32
C LEU A 27 5.76 -9.08 -7.56
N ILE A 28 5.79 -9.84 -6.47
CA ILE A 28 7.04 -10.15 -5.77
C ILE A 28 8.03 -10.80 -6.73
N PHE A 29 7.62 -11.84 -7.47
CA PHE A 29 8.50 -12.53 -8.42
C PHE A 29 9.07 -11.56 -9.47
N PHE A 30 8.23 -10.84 -10.21
CA PHE A 30 8.70 -9.99 -11.30
C PHE A 30 9.60 -8.85 -10.84
N VAL A 31 9.33 -8.27 -9.67
CA VAL A 31 10.15 -7.17 -9.16
C VAL A 31 11.46 -7.70 -8.54
N LEU A 32 11.43 -8.82 -7.82
CA LEU A 32 12.63 -9.40 -7.19
C LEU A 32 13.65 -9.85 -8.24
N PHE A 33 13.18 -10.46 -9.33
CA PHE A 33 14.01 -10.85 -10.48
C PHE A 33 14.27 -9.72 -11.49
N GLN A 34 13.93 -8.47 -11.15
CA GLN A 34 14.19 -7.27 -11.97
C GLN A 34 13.53 -7.27 -13.36
N PHE A 35 12.49 -8.09 -13.57
CA PHE A 35 11.66 -8.05 -14.77
C PHE A 35 10.70 -6.85 -14.79
N ALA A 36 10.39 -6.31 -13.62
CA ALA A 36 9.58 -5.11 -13.45
C ALA A 36 10.25 -4.14 -12.47
N SER A 37 10.21 -2.85 -12.79
CA SER A 37 10.70 -1.80 -11.88
C SER A 37 9.59 -1.31 -10.96
N PHE A 38 9.77 -1.49 -9.65
CA PHE A 38 8.81 -1.06 -8.63
C PHE A 38 8.42 0.43 -8.72
N PRO A 39 9.34 1.42 -8.70
CA PRO A 39 8.98 2.83 -8.78
C PRO A 39 8.19 3.17 -10.05
N HIS A 40 8.59 2.61 -11.19
CA HIS A 40 7.90 2.86 -12.47
C HIS A 40 6.50 2.25 -12.48
N MET A 41 6.34 1.04 -11.94
CA MET A 41 5.04 0.39 -11.80
C MET A 41 4.10 1.21 -10.90
N VAL A 42 4.58 1.68 -9.75
CA VAL A 42 3.79 2.49 -8.82
C VAL A 42 3.38 3.83 -9.44
N LEU A 43 4.28 4.51 -10.15
CA LEU A 43 3.97 5.75 -10.87
C LEU A 43 2.98 5.52 -12.01
N SER A 44 3.14 4.46 -12.79
CA SER A 44 2.20 4.09 -13.85
C SER A 44 0.82 3.78 -13.29
N LEU A 45 0.76 3.09 -12.14
CA LEU A 45 -0.49 2.83 -11.44
C LEU A 45 -1.15 4.12 -10.93
N TYR A 46 -0.37 5.04 -10.36
CA TYR A 46 -0.87 6.36 -9.96
C TYR A 46 -1.52 7.08 -11.14
N THR A 47 -0.84 7.14 -12.29
CA THR A 47 -1.39 7.79 -13.50
C THR A 47 -2.69 7.12 -13.96
N LYS A 48 -2.76 5.79 -13.92
CA LYS A 48 -3.97 5.03 -14.31
C LYS A 48 -5.13 5.18 -13.33
N LEU A 49 -4.85 5.44 -12.05
CA LEU A 49 -5.88 5.62 -11.01
C LEU A 49 -6.27 7.08 -10.83
N SER A 50 -5.41 8.03 -11.22
CA SER A 50 -5.68 9.45 -11.11
C SER A 50 -6.94 9.83 -11.91
N GLY A 51 -7.81 10.63 -11.30
CA GLY A 51 -9.12 10.98 -11.87
C GLY A 51 -10.17 9.86 -11.79
N ARG A 52 -9.83 8.68 -11.26
CA ARG A 52 -10.79 7.58 -11.04
C ARG A 52 -11.13 7.48 -9.56
N ASN A 53 -12.40 7.25 -9.24
CA ASN A 53 -12.85 7.07 -7.86
C ASN A 53 -12.90 5.58 -7.48
N LEU A 54 -11.76 4.88 -7.56
CA LEU A 54 -11.63 3.47 -7.17
C LEU A 54 -10.91 3.36 -5.83
N LYS A 55 -11.64 3.15 -4.73
CA LYS A 55 -11.11 3.18 -3.36
C LYS A 55 -11.39 1.91 -2.55
N LYS A 56 -12.42 1.12 -2.85
CA LYS A 56 -12.78 -0.10 -2.10
C LYS A 56 -11.63 -1.10 -2.04
N GLY A 57 -10.82 -1.19 -3.10
CA GLY A 57 -9.66 -2.09 -3.17
C GLY A 57 -8.34 -1.53 -2.62
N ARG A 58 -8.33 -0.33 -2.02
CA ARG A 58 -7.07 0.37 -1.65
C ARG A 58 -6.24 -0.38 -0.61
N ASP A 59 -6.87 -1.00 0.39
CA ASP A 59 -6.16 -1.68 1.47
C ASP A 59 -5.50 -2.96 0.96
N HIS A 60 -6.15 -3.69 0.05
CA HIS A 60 -5.55 -4.82 -0.65
C HIS A 60 -4.40 -4.40 -1.56
N LEU A 61 -4.53 -3.27 -2.26
CA LEU A 61 -3.43 -2.73 -3.04
C LEU A 61 -2.23 -2.38 -2.14
N MET A 62 -2.45 -1.69 -1.02
CA MET A 62 -1.37 -1.36 -0.09
C MET A 62 -0.75 -2.61 0.52
N TRP A 63 -1.54 -3.64 0.81
CA TRP A 63 -1.02 -4.93 1.25
C TRP A 63 -0.10 -5.59 0.22
N VAL A 64 -0.49 -5.60 -1.06
CA VAL A 64 0.34 -6.12 -2.17
C VAL A 64 1.66 -5.36 -2.26
N LEU A 65 1.63 -4.03 -2.18
CA LEU A 65 2.84 -3.21 -2.23
C LEU A 65 3.72 -3.41 -0.99
N LEU A 66 3.10 -3.55 0.19
CA LEU A 66 3.80 -3.77 1.46
C LEU A 66 4.67 -5.03 1.42
N GLN A 67 4.20 -6.13 0.81
CA GLN A 67 4.97 -7.37 0.75
C GLN A 67 6.34 -7.14 0.09
N PHE A 68 6.36 -6.40 -1.02
CA PHE A 68 7.61 -6.08 -1.70
C PHE A 68 8.45 -5.07 -0.90
N ILE A 69 7.83 -3.99 -0.38
CA ILE A 69 8.54 -2.96 0.38
C ILE A 69 9.21 -3.57 1.60
N SER A 70 8.48 -4.30 2.43
CA SER A 70 8.99 -4.90 3.66
C SER A 70 10.19 -5.83 3.40
N GLY A 71 10.14 -6.63 2.34
CA GLY A 71 11.20 -7.58 1.97
C GLY A 71 12.41 -6.98 1.26
N SER A 72 12.28 -5.81 0.63
CA SER A 72 13.32 -5.25 -0.25
C SER A 72 13.91 -3.91 0.24
N ILE A 73 13.24 -3.21 1.16
CA ILE A 73 13.61 -1.85 1.56
C ILE A 73 15.03 -1.74 2.12
N GLN A 74 15.55 -2.77 2.79
CA GLN A 74 16.90 -2.71 3.36
C GLN A 74 17.99 -2.63 2.29
N LYS A 75 17.79 -3.25 1.13
CA LYS A 75 18.80 -3.39 0.07
C LYS A 75 18.66 -2.36 -1.06
N ASN A 76 17.58 -1.57 -1.06
CA ASN A 76 17.27 -0.61 -2.11
C ASN A 76 17.21 0.81 -1.51
N PRO A 77 17.50 1.86 -2.29
CA PRO A 77 17.44 3.23 -1.80
C PRO A 77 15.99 3.66 -1.49
N LEU A 78 15.80 4.56 -0.52
CA LEU A 78 14.47 5.07 -0.19
C LEU A 78 13.74 5.68 -1.39
N SER A 79 14.48 6.28 -2.34
CA SER A 79 13.94 6.92 -3.55
C SER A 79 13.04 6.00 -4.36
N ASP A 80 13.33 4.70 -4.39
CA ASP A 80 12.59 3.72 -5.20
C ASP A 80 11.19 3.47 -4.65
N PHE A 81 10.97 3.76 -3.36
CA PHE A 81 9.69 3.55 -2.69
C PHE A 81 8.90 4.85 -2.49
N ARG A 82 9.53 6.03 -2.64
CA ARG A 82 8.85 7.33 -2.53
C ARG A 82 7.57 7.46 -3.37
N PRO A 83 7.47 6.89 -4.60
CA PRO A 83 6.24 6.96 -5.37
C PRO A 83 4.99 6.42 -4.66
N VAL A 84 5.14 5.51 -3.69
CA VAL A 84 4.02 4.96 -2.92
C VAL A 84 3.29 6.05 -2.15
N MET A 85 4.00 7.10 -1.73
CA MET A 85 3.38 8.24 -1.06
C MET A 85 2.41 9.00 -1.95
N LYS A 86 2.63 9.03 -3.27
CA LYS A 86 1.67 9.61 -4.21
C LYS A 86 0.38 8.79 -4.30
N LEU A 87 0.49 7.46 -4.23
CA LEU A 87 -0.68 6.58 -4.17
C LEU A 87 -1.43 6.75 -2.84
N PHE A 88 -0.72 6.90 -1.73
CA PHE A 88 -1.33 7.21 -0.44
C PHE A 88 -2.15 8.50 -0.52
N ASP A 89 -1.53 9.60 -0.96
CA ASP A 89 -2.20 10.91 -1.07
C ASP A 89 -3.42 10.85 -2.02
N LEU A 90 -3.43 9.94 -3.02
CA LEU A 90 -4.55 9.73 -3.95
C LEU A 90 -5.69 8.87 -3.38
N LEU A 91 -5.35 7.79 -2.68
CA LEU A 91 -6.31 6.73 -2.29
C LEU A 91 -6.89 6.92 -0.89
N TYR A 92 -6.25 7.75 -0.06
CA TYR A 92 -6.68 8.07 1.30
C TYR A 92 -6.95 9.58 1.45
N PRO A 93 -8.03 10.11 0.85
CA PRO A 93 -8.36 11.54 0.91
C PRO A 93 -8.95 11.96 2.27
N GLU A 94 -9.10 11.04 3.22
CA GLU A 94 -9.71 11.29 4.52
C GLU A 94 -8.94 12.33 5.32
N LYS A 95 -9.68 13.29 5.87
CA LYS A 95 -9.14 14.29 6.80
C LYS A 95 -9.10 13.78 8.23
N GLN A 96 -9.91 12.78 8.56
CA GLN A 96 -9.94 12.15 9.87
C GLN A 96 -9.02 10.93 9.90
N PRO A 97 -8.53 10.50 11.08
CA PRO A 97 -7.78 9.26 11.21
C PRO A 97 -8.60 8.06 10.73
N LEU A 98 -7.94 7.09 10.11
CA LEU A 98 -8.55 5.81 9.78
C LEU A 98 -8.86 5.05 11.08
N PRO A 99 -10.00 4.34 11.15
CA PRO A 99 -10.33 3.56 12.33
C PRO A 99 -9.30 2.44 12.55
N ILE A 100 -9.13 2.07 13.82
CA ILE A 100 -8.36 0.88 14.20
C ILE A 100 -9.19 -0.35 13.78
N PRO A 101 -8.66 -1.26 12.95
CA PRO A 101 -9.40 -2.44 12.54
C PRO A 101 -9.53 -3.45 13.68
N ASP A 102 -10.53 -4.32 13.60
CA ASP A 102 -10.68 -5.46 14.51
C ASP A 102 -9.56 -6.48 14.26
N ILE A 103 -8.56 -6.48 15.15
CA ILE A 103 -7.37 -7.35 15.07
C ILE A 103 -7.68 -8.85 15.27
N THR A 104 -8.92 -9.21 15.63
CA THR A 104 -9.34 -10.62 15.71
C THR A 104 -9.69 -11.20 14.33
N VAL A 105 -9.87 -10.34 13.31
CA VAL A 105 -10.16 -10.73 11.93
C VAL A 105 -8.88 -10.74 11.10
N ALA A 106 -8.63 -11.83 10.36
CA ALA A 106 -7.42 -12.00 9.54
C ALA A 106 -7.21 -10.86 8.52
N ASP A 107 -8.30 -10.33 7.95
CA ASP A 107 -8.23 -9.27 6.95
C ASP A 107 -7.81 -7.90 7.51
N SER A 108 -7.78 -7.73 8.83
CA SER A 108 -7.32 -6.49 9.49
C SER A 108 -5.91 -6.06 9.09
N VAL A 109 -5.06 -7.03 8.70
CA VAL A 109 -3.70 -6.77 8.21
C VAL A 109 -3.69 -5.91 6.94
N HIS A 110 -4.72 -6.00 6.10
CA HIS A 110 -4.83 -5.19 4.89
C HIS A 110 -5.08 -3.73 5.25
N SER A 111 -5.96 -3.47 6.21
CA SER A 111 -6.29 -2.11 6.67
C SER A 111 -5.13 -1.43 7.39
N LEU A 112 -4.24 -2.19 8.02
CA LEU A 112 -2.98 -1.68 8.60
C LEU A 112 -1.84 -1.54 7.58
N ALA A 113 -2.00 -2.02 6.36
CA ALA A 113 -0.88 -2.13 5.41
C ALA A 113 -0.24 -0.78 5.11
N MET A 114 -1.04 0.28 4.96
CA MET A 114 -0.52 1.63 4.69
C MET A 114 0.24 2.21 5.89
N ALA A 115 -0.24 1.99 7.12
CA ALA A 115 0.50 2.35 8.33
C ALA A 115 1.85 1.63 8.40
N CYS A 116 1.89 0.33 8.11
CA CYS A 116 3.12 -0.45 8.03
C CYS A 116 4.09 0.07 6.95
N ILE A 117 3.59 0.42 5.77
CA ILE A 117 4.40 1.05 4.70
C ILE A 117 5.03 2.33 5.23
N TRP A 118 4.25 3.20 5.87
CA TRP A 118 4.76 4.45 6.42
C TRP A 118 5.90 4.20 7.42
N VAL A 119 5.72 3.25 8.35
CA VAL A 119 6.74 2.89 9.35
C VAL A 119 8.03 2.40 8.68
N HIS A 120 7.92 1.55 7.64
CA HIS A 120 9.08 1.09 6.88
C HIS A 120 9.84 2.26 6.22
N LEU A 121 9.12 3.17 5.55
CA LEU A 121 9.73 4.32 4.88
C LEU A 121 10.36 5.31 5.87
N ALA A 122 9.68 5.59 6.98
CA ALA A 122 10.19 6.48 8.02
C ALA A 122 11.48 5.93 8.65
N LYS A 123 11.52 4.63 9.01
CA LYS A 123 12.73 3.97 9.53
C LYS A 123 13.88 3.98 8.52
N LYS A 124 13.58 3.73 7.25
CA LYS A 124 14.58 3.75 6.18
C LYS A 124 15.17 5.16 5.99
N ALA A 125 14.34 6.19 6.03
CA ALA A 125 14.80 7.57 5.92
C ALA A 125 15.71 8.00 7.07
N GLN A 126 15.41 7.57 8.30
CA GLN A 126 16.30 7.75 9.45
C GLN A 126 17.66 7.06 9.23
N THR A 127 17.65 5.85 8.67
CA THR A 127 18.87 5.08 8.39
C THR A 127 19.72 5.73 7.30
N GLU A 128 19.10 6.37 6.32
CA GLU A 128 19.79 7.07 5.22
C GLU A 128 20.13 8.54 5.54
N ASP A 129 19.81 9.03 6.75
CA ASP A 129 19.95 10.43 7.18
C ASP A 129 19.33 11.43 6.17
N VAL A 130 18.18 11.06 5.61
CA VAL A 130 17.45 11.91 4.66
C VAL A 130 16.24 12.52 5.36
N THR A 131 16.00 13.82 5.11
CA THR A 131 14.77 14.48 5.54
C THR A 131 13.55 13.72 5.02
N TRP A 132 12.85 13.08 5.94
CA TRP A 132 11.54 12.48 5.72
C TRP A 132 10.45 13.46 6.14
N ARG A 133 9.22 13.24 5.66
CA ARG A 133 8.06 14.04 6.07
C ARG A 133 8.06 14.18 7.61
N PRO A 134 7.96 15.40 8.16
CA PRO A 134 8.31 15.67 9.57
C PRO A 134 7.32 15.11 10.59
N ALA A 135 6.14 14.62 10.16
CA ALA A 135 5.11 14.08 11.04
C ALA A 135 4.38 12.88 10.41
N VAL A 136 3.87 11.99 11.26
CA VAL A 136 2.93 10.93 10.86
C VAL A 136 1.70 11.59 10.21
N PRO A 137 1.19 11.12 9.06
CA PRO A 137 0.00 11.68 8.45
C PRO A 137 -1.17 11.54 9.40
N HIS A 138 -1.97 12.60 9.56
CA HIS A 138 -3.13 12.59 10.44
C HIS A 138 -4.08 11.41 10.17
N THR A 139 -4.23 11.04 8.89
CA THR A 139 -5.03 9.89 8.43
C THR A 139 -4.55 8.55 8.99
N LEU A 140 -3.27 8.39 9.34
CA LEU A 140 -2.69 7.14 9.85
C LEU A 140 -2.41 7.19 11.36
N LYS A 141 -2.74 8.30 12.03
CA LYS A 141 -2.32 8.57 13.41
C LYS A 141 -2.71 7.44 14.38
N ASP A 142 -4.00 7.12 14.42
CA ASP A 142 -4.56 6.13 15.35
C ASP A 142 -4.08 4.69 15.09
N GLN A 143 -3.57 4.40 13.89
CA GLN A 143 -3.04 3.08 13.54
C GLN A 143 -1.54 2.93 13.84
N ILE A 144 -0.84 4.03 14.14
CA ILE A 144 0.62 4.08 14.36
C ILE A 144 0.96 4.37 15.84
N GLU A 145 0.12 5.16 16.53
CA GLU A 145 0.26 5.50 17.96
C GLU A 145 -0.37 4.43 18.87
#